data_AF-A0A847ESC9-F1
#
_entry.id   AF-A0A847ESC9-F1
#
_cell.length_a   1.000
_cell.length_b   1.000
_cell.length_c   1.000
_cell.angle_alpha   90.00
_cell.angle_beta   90.00
_cell.angle_gamma   90.00
#
_symmetry.space_group_name_H-M   'P 1'
#
loop_
_entity.id
_entity.type
_entity.pdbx_description
1 polymer ?
#
loop_
_entity_poly.entity_id
_entity_poly.type
_entity_poly.pdbx_seq_one_letter_code
_entity_poly.pdbx_strand_id
1 'polypeptide(L)'
;MSRRGLAAGVLALALVGCAQVQPGTGPTPTGPVDGPTAAVTAGPTPVASGATGTPSPSATAGVTTCADLAGSLDLRAQAAQLVMVGIHGELDAAEAAALEEYGFGSAILMGNTTHGVAGTRQRTDAVQAAGKGQVLVAVDQEGGLVRRLKGPGFTDM
;
A
#
# COMPACT_ATOMS: atom_id res chain seq x y z
N MET A 1 4.54 66.06 -20.13
CA MET A 1 4.02 65.33 -21.32
C MET A 1 3.80 63.88 -20.94
N SER A 2 2.53 63.42 -21.03
CA SER A 2 2.03 62.03 -21.26
C SER A 2 2.63 60.84 -20.48
N ARG A 3 1.89 59.85 -19.97
CA ARG A 3 0.46 59.47 -20.06
C ARG A 3 0.14 58.41 -18.98
N ARG A 4 -0.93 58.68 -18.22
CA ARG A 4 -1.98 57.79 -17.67
C ARG A 4 -1.64 56.32 -17.37
N GLY A 5 -1.65 56.00 -16.07
CA GLY A 5 -1.53 54.66 -15.51
C GLY A 5 -2.78 53.78 -15.64
N LEU A 6 -2.47 52.48 -15.63
CA LEU A 6 -3.25 51.24 -15.65
C LEU A 6 -4.76 51.30 -15.42
N ALA A 7 -5.48 50.69 -16.37
CA ALA A 7 -6.84 50.22 -16.21
C ALA A 7 -6.91 49.05 -15.22
N ALA A 8 -7.77 49.17 -14.21
CA ALA A 8 -8.14 48.11 -13.30
C ALA A 8 -9.13 47.14 -13.99
N GLY A 9 -8.69 45.90 -14.21
CA GLY A 9 -9.57 44.81 -14.63
C GLY A 9 -9.97 43.99 -13.42
N VAL A 10 -11.24 44.09 -13.00
CA VAL A 10 -11.85 43.22 -11.98
C VAL A 10 -12.13 41.87 -12.63
N LEU A 11 -11.37 40.84 -12.25
CA LEU A 11 -11.60 39.46 -12.67
C LEU A 11 -12.53 38.79 -11.66
N ALA A 12 -13.81 38.65 -12.00
CA ALA A 12 -14.80 37.91 -11.22
C ALA A 12 -14.59 36.41 -11.43
N LEU A 13 -14.12 35.70 -10.39
CA LEU A 13 -14.08 34.24 -10.33
C LEU A 13 -15.47 33.71 -9.99
N ALA A 14 -16.16 33.12 -10.97
CA ALA A 14 -17.39 32.37 -10.73
C ALA A 14 -17.03 30.95 -10.25
N LEU A 15 -17.31 30.64 -8.98
CA LEU A 15 -17.25 29.28 -8.44
C LEU A 15 -18.46 28.49 -8.98
N VAL A 16 -18.23 27.63 -9.97
CA VAL A 16 -19.20 26.60 -10.39
C VAL A 16 -19.10 25.43 -9.42
N GLY A 17 -20.14 25.27 -8.59
CA GLY A 17 -20.28 24.20 -7.61
C GLY A 17 -20.50 22.82 -8.24
N CYS A 18 -20.00 21.80 -7.55
CA CYS A 18 -20.03 20.39 -7.94
C CYS A 18 -21.46 19.86 -8.15
N ALA A 19 -21.72 19.29 -9.32
CA ALA A 19 -22.89 18.45 -9.55
C ALA A 19 -22.71 17.10 -8.84
N GLN A 20 -23.63 16.81 -7.94
CA GLN A 20 -23.76 15.53 -7.23
C GLN A 20 -24.22 14.46 -8.23
N VAL A 21 -23.42 13.41 -8.43
CA VAL A 21 -23.82 12.23 -9.20
C VAL A 21 -24.78 11.39 -8.36
N GLN A 22 -26.01 11.22 -8.85
CA GLN A 22 -27.03 10.36 -8.24
C GLN A 22 -26.60 8.87 -8.26
N PRO A 23 -26.90 8.07 -7.24
CA PRO A 23 -26.76 6.62 -7.31
C PRO A 23 -27.79 6.05 -8.29
N GLY A 24 -27.32 5.38 -9.34
CA GLY A 24 -28.17 4.64 -10.27
C GLY A 24 -28.76 3.39 -9.61
N THR A 25 -30.08 3.22 -9.75
CA THR A 25 -30.78 1.97 -9.46
C THR A 25 -30.47 0.95 -10.55
N GLY A 26 -29.54 0.03 -10.30
CA GLY A 26 -29.33 -1.14 -11.14
C GLY A 26 -30.39 -2.23 -10.87
N PRO A 27 -30.85 -2.97 -11.90
CA PRO A 27 -31.83 -4.03 -11.71
C PRO A 27 -31.23 -5.23 -10.96
N THR A 28 -32.02 -5.77 -10.03
CA THR A 28 -31.73 -7.00 -9.27
C THR A 28 -31.83 -8.22 -10.20
N PRO A 29 -30.79 -9.05 -10.35
CA PRO A 29 -30.92 -10.32 -11.03
C PRO A 29 -31.51 -11.36 -10.06
N THR A 30 -32.79 -11.69 -10.21
CA THR A 30 -33.39 -12.91 -9.67
C THR A 30 -33.11 -14.07 -10.62
N GLY A 31 -32.18 -14.95 -10.24
CA GLY A 31 -31.95 -16.24 -10.89
C GLY A 31 -31.73 -17.32 -9.82
N PRO A 32 -32.26 -18.55 -10.00
CA PRO A 32 -31.97 -19.66 -9.09
C PRO A 32 -30.51 -20.09 -9.25
N VAL A 33 -29.80 -20.24 -8.13
CA VAL A 33 -28.43 -20.81 -8.09
C VAL A 33 -28.50 -22.29 -7.72
N ASP A 34 -28.67 -23.15 -8.72
CA ASP A 34 -28.38 -24.58 -8.57
C ASP A 34 -26.88 -24.80 -8.78
N GLY A 35 -26.12 -24.85 -7.68
CA GLY A 35 -24.70 -25.18 -7.69
C GLY A 35 -24.47 -26.67 -7.43
N PRO A 36 -23.64 -27.38 -8.20
CA PRO A 36 -23.28 -28.76 -7.88
C PRO A 36 -22.34 -28.79 -6.66
N THR A 37 -22.66 -29.65 -5.69
CA THR A 37 -21.77 -29.97 -4.57
C THR A 37 -20.56 -30.76 -5.07
N ALA A 38 -19.42 -30.10 -5.24
CA ALA A 38 -18.15 -30.78 -5.48
C ALA A 38 -17.58 -31.30 -4.15
N ALA A 39 -17.33 -32.61 -4.08
CA ALA A 39 -16.67 -33.24 -2.95
C ALA A 39 -15.20 -32.80 -2.88
N VAL A 40 -14.78 -32.23 -1.75
CA VAL A 40 -13.38 -31.84 -1.50
C VAL A 40 -12.60 -33.09 -1.10
N THR A 41 -11.70 -33.54 -1.98
CA THR A 41 -10.69 -34.56 -1.64
C THR A 41 -9.52 -33.85 -0.96
N ALA A 42 -9.16 -34.27 0.26
CA ALA A 42 -8.02 -33.73 0.99
C ALA A 42 -6.71 -34.05 0.25
N GLY A 43 -6.02 -33.01 -0.23
CA GLY A 43 -4.65 -33.13 -0.77
C GLY A 43 -3.62 -33.32 0.35
N PRO A 44 -2.41 -33.83 0.03
CA PRO A 44 -1.37 -34.08 1.02
C PRO A 44 -0.85 -32.76 1.63
N THR A 45 -0.69 -32.76 2.95
CA THR A 45 -0.09 -31.68 3.75
C THR A 45 1.36 -31.41 3.32
N PRO A 46 1.75 -30.17 3.03
CA PRO A 46 3.15 -29.83 2.80
C PRO A 46 3.93 -29.90 4.12
N VAL A 47 5.05 -30.61 4.10
CA VAL A 47 6.02 -30.63 5.20
C VAL A 47 6.84 -29.33 5.13
N ALA A 48 6.70 -28.47 6.13
CA ALA A 48 7.50 -27.26 6.25
C ALA A 48 8.97 -27.64 6.52
N SER A 49 9.83 -27.42 5.53
CA SER A 49 11.27 -27.62 5.63
C SER A 49 11.94 -26.34 6.14
N GLY A 50 12.61 -26.44 7.30
CA GLY A 50 13.69 -25.54 7.73
C GLY A 50 13.29 -24.12 8.17
N ALA A 51 13.05 -23.94 9.48
CA ALA A 51 13.05 -22.63 10.11
C ALA A 51 14.47 -22.04 10.12
N THR A 52 14.76 -21.11 9.21
CA THR A 52 15.91 -20.21 9.33
C THR A 52 15.49 -18.93 10.06
N GLY A 53 15.92 -18.82 11.32
CA GLY A 53 16.07 -17.60 12.11
C GLY A 53 14.96 -16.55 12.01
N THR A 54 14.00 -16.62 12.93
CA THR A 54 13.13 -15.46 13.24
C THR A 54 14.03 -14.28 13.66
N PRO A 55 13.98 -13.12 12.97
CA PRO A 55 14.63 -11.93 13.50
C PRO A 55 14.00 -11.61 14.86
N SER A 56 14.80 -11.67 15.92
CA SER A 56 14.37 -11.26 17.25
C SER A 56 14.13 -9.75 17.19
N PRO A 57 12.93 -9.24 17.51
CA PRO A 57 12.77 -7.81 17.67
C PRO A 57 13.69 -7.35 18.80
N SER A 58 14.59 -6.42 18.52
CA SER A 58 15.26 -5.66 19.57
C SER A 58 14.17 -4.94 20.36
N ALA A 59 13.88 -5.44 21.56
CA ALA A 59 12.97 -4.77 22.47
C ALA A 59 13.57 -3.41 22.82
N THR A 60 12.94 -2.33 22.34
CA THR A 60 13.17 -0.99 22.87
C THR A 60 12.73 -1.00 24.32
N ALA A 61 13.68 -1.08 25.25
CA ALA A 61 13.41 -1.04 26.67
C ALA A 61 12.64 0.26 27.00
N GLY A 62 11.39 0.12 27.47
CA GLY A 62 10.57 1.24 27.94
C GLY A 62 9.11 1.25 27.49
N VAL A 63 8.73 0.41 26.52
CA VAL A 63 7.36 0.41 25.99
C VAL A 63 6.70 -0.95 26.20
N THR A 64 5.70 -1.00 27.07
CA THR A 64 5.08 -2.27 27.53
C THR A 64 3.92 -2.70 26.64
N THR A 65 3.30 -1.75 25.91
CA THR A 65 2.16 -2.00 25.02
C THR A 65 2.26 -1.21 23.71
N CYS A 66 1.56 -1.65 22.66
CA CYS A 66 1.48 -0.88 21.40
C CYS A 66 0.86 0.52 21.59
N ALA A 67 -0.05 0.66 22.56
CA ALA A 67 -0.69 1.93 22.88
C ALA A 67 0.32 2.92 23.48
N ASP A 68 1.19 2.45 24.37
CA ASP A 68 2.27 3.27 24.94
C ASP A 68 3.26 3.70 23.85
N LEU A 69 3.57 2.81 22.88
CA LEU A 69 4.45 3.14 21.75
C LEU A 69 3.87 4.26 20.92
N ALA A 70 2.63 4.09 20.47
CA ALA A 70 1.94 5.08 19.66
C ALA A 70 1.78 6.42 20.41
N GLY A 71 1.48 6.36 21.71
CA GLY A 71 1.36 7.54 22.57
C GLY A 71 2.68 8.27 22.82
N SER A 72 3.83 7.59 22.68
CA SER A 72 5.15 8.20 22.82
C SER A 72 5.61 9.01 21.60
N LEU A 73 4.99 8.77 20.44
CA LEU A 73 5.28 9.50 19.20
C LEU A 73 4.67 10.91 19.25
N ASP A 74 5.34 11.89 18.65
CA ASP A 74 4.73 13.20 18.40
C ASP A 74 3.60 13.11 17.36
N LEU A 75 2.77 14.15 17.25
CA LEU A 75 1.61 14.13 16.36
C LEU A 75 1.99 13.87 14.88
N ARG A 76 3.13 14.39 14.42
CA ARG A 76 3.59 14.19 13.05
C ARG A 76 3.98 12.73 12.83
N ALA A 77 4.72 12.14 13.76
CA ALA A 77 5.10 10.75 13.72
C ALA A 77 3.88 9.81 13.84
N GLN A 78 2.91 10.11 14.70
CA GLN A 78 1.65 9.37 14.78
C GLN A 78 0.91 9.40 13.43
N ALA A 79 0.76 10.58 12.83
CA ALA A 79 0.12 10.72 11.52
C ALA A 79 0.88 9.96 10.42
N ALA A 80 2.22 9.97 10.45
CA ALA A 80 3.04 9.24 9.49
C ALA A 80 2.84 7.72 9.56
N GLN A 81 2.55 7.16 10.74
CA GLN A 81 2.21 5.74 10.89
C GLN A 81 0.86 5.36 10.29
N LEU A 82 0.01 6.32 9.91
CA LEU A 82 -1.31 6.10 9.32
C LEU A 82 -1.32 6.26 7.78
N VAL A 83 -0.17 6.58 7.18
CA VAL A 83 -0.03 6.77 5.73
C VAL A 83 0.64 5.56 5.10
N MET A 84 0.13 5.15 3.94
CA MET A 84 0.67 4.08 3.11
C MET A 84 1.11 4.61 1.74
N VAL A 85 2.41 4.51 1.45
CA VAL A 85 3.01 4.96 0.18
C VAL A 85 2.84 3.89 -0.90
N GLY A 86 2.31 4.24 -2.07
CA GLY A 86 2.19 3.31 -3.19
C GLY A 86 3.43 3.32 -4.09
N ILE A 87 4.03 2.14 -4.33
CA ILE A 87 5.27 1.97 -5.11
C ILE A 87 4.98 1.13 -6.35
N HIS A 88 4.99 1.72 -7.54
CA HIS A 88 4.56 1.05 -8.78
C HIS A 88 5.63 0.18 -9.46
N GLY A 89 6.90 0.36 -9.10
CA GLY A 89 8.03 -0.38 -9.67
C GLY A 89 9.13 -0.58 -8.63
N GLU A 90 10.37 -0.33 -9.03
CA GLU A 90 11.46 -0.12 -8.07
C GLU A 90 11.22 1.19 -7.32
N LEU A 91 11.71 1.26 -6.07
CA LEU A 91 11.60 2.44 -5.24
C LEU A 91 12.31 3.62 -5.92
N ASP A 92 11.57 4.69 -6.21
CA ASP A 92 12.16 5.91 -6.77
C ASP A 92 12.69 6.86 -5.68
N ALA A 93 13.39 7.91 -6.11
CA ALA A 93 14.02 8.86 -5.19
C ALA A 93 12.99 9.66 -4.36
N ALA A 94 11.81 9.96 -4.91
CA ALA A 94 10.77 10.70 -4.23
C ALA A 94 10.06 9.81 -3.19
N GLU A 95 9.79 8.56 -3.55
CA GLU A 95 9.25 7.53 -2.64
C GLU A 95 10.24 7.23 -1.51
N ALA A 96 11.54 7.11 -1.81
CA ALA A 96 12.58 6.92 -0.81
C ALA A 96 12.67 8.12 0.15
N ALA A 97 12.68 9.35 -0.38
CA ALA A 97 12.66 10.57 0.43
C ALA A 97 11.39 10.65 1.28
N ALA A 98 10.24 10.21 0.77
CA ALA A 98 9.00 10.18 1.53
C ALA A 98 9.08 9.23 2.74
N LEU A 99 9.66 8.04 2.56
CA LEU A 99 9.89 7.09 3.65
C LEU A 99 10.90 7.64 4.69
N GLU A 100 11.96 8.32 4.23
CA GLU A 100 13.03 8.83 5.10
C GLU A 100 12.65 10.13 5.84
N GLU A 101 12.15 11.14 5.12
CA GLU A 101 11.90 12.49 5.63
C GLU A 101 10.57 12.57 6.41
N TYR A 102 9.53 11.89 5.94
CA TYR A 102 8.22 11.91 6.60
C TYR A 102 8.05 10.76 7.59
N GLY A 103 8.90 9.73 7.54
CA GLY A 103 8.83 8.59 8.45
C GLY A 103 7.56 7.77 8.27
N PHE A 104 7.05 7.66 7.04
CA PHE A 104 5.84 6.89 6.76
C PHE A 104 6.00 5.42 7.16
N GLY A 105 5.03 4.94 7.95
CA GLY A 105 5.10 3.61 8.57
C GLY A 105 4.76 2.45 7.64
N SER A 106 4.22 2.72 6.45
CA SER A 106 3.80 1.66 5.54
C SER A 106 3.96 2.00 4.06
N ALA A 107 4.14 0.97 3.24
CA ALA A 107 4.20 1.05 1.80
C ALA A 107 3.45 -0.14 1.17
N ILE A 108 2.87 0.07 -0.02
CA ILE A 108 2.23 -0.98 -0.81
C ILE A 108 2.94 -1.13 -2.16
N LEU A 109 3.35 -2.37 -2.46
CA LEU A 109 3.91 -2.74 -3.75
C LEU A 109 2.78 -2.82 -4.77
N MET A 110 2.76 -1.86 -5.67
CA MET A 110 1.84 -1.79 -6.80
C MET A 110 2.50 -2.32 -8.08
N GLY A 111 1.70 -2.42 -9.13
CA GLY A 111 2.13 -2.95 -10.42
C GLY A 111 2.27 -4.48 -10.43
N ASN A 112 2.21 -5.05 -11.62
CA ASN A 112 2.40 -6.49 -11.81
C ASN A 112 3.87 -6.76 -12.15
N THR A 113 4.47 -7.78 -11.52
CA THR A 113 5.86 -8.20 -11.78
C THR A 113 5.95 -9.71 -11.99
N THR A 114 6.95 -10.14 -12.75
CA THR A 114 7.31 -11.56 -12.98
C THR A 114 8.71 -11.91 -12.45
N HIS A 115 9.30 -11.03 -11.63
CA HIS A 115 10.68 -11.18 -11.15
C HIS A 115 10.85 -12.23 -10.03
N GLY A 116 9.77 -12.90 -9.63
CA GLY A 116 9.82 -13.93 -8.60
C GLY A 116 10.19 -13.40 -7.21
N VAL A 117 10.42 -14.34 -6.29
CA VAL A 117 10.74 -14.03 -4.89
C VAL A 117 12.01 -13.20 -4.76
N ALA A 118 13.01 -13.43 -5.62
CA ALA A 118 14.26 -12.66 -5.61
C ALA A 118 14.05 -11.18 -5.96
N GLY A 119 13.26 -10.88 -6.99
CA GLY A 119 12.90 -9.51 -7.33
C GLY A 119 12.02 -8.85 -6.28
N THR A 120 11.08 -9.60 -5.68
CA THR A 120 10.31 -9.10 -4.54
C THR A 120 11.22 -8.73 -3.38
N ARG A 121 12.19 -9.59 -3.03
CA ARG A 121 13.17 -9.31 -1.98
C ARG A 121 13.95 -8.03 -2.25
N GLN A 122 14.43 -7.82 -3.47
CA GLN A 122 15.15 -6.60 -3.85
C GLN A 122 14.29 -5.35 -3.59
N ARG A 123 13.02 -5.37 -4.02
CA ARG A 123 12.09 -4.25 -3.79
C ARG A 123 11.84 -4.02 -2.31
N THR A 124 11.60 -5.08 -1.52
CA THR A 124 11.39 -4.94 -0.08
C THR A 124 12.64 -4.45 0.64
N ASP A 125 13.83 -4.91 0.25
CA ASP A 125 15.10 -4.49 0.85
C ASP A 125 15.34 -2.99 0.63
N ALA A 126 15.01 -2.46 -0.57
CA ALA A 126 15.10 -1.02 -0.85
C ALA A 126 14.14 -0.20 0.04
N VAL A 127 12.89 -0.65 0.19
CA VAL A 127 11.89 -0.01 1.07
C VAL A 127 12.36 -0.02 2.52
N GLN A 128 12.87 -1.15 3.00
CA GLN A 128 13.37 -1.25 4.38
C GLN A 128 14.60 -0.38 4.60
N ALA A 129 15.50 -0.28 3.63
CA ALA A 129 16.65 0.61 3.73
C ALA A 129 16.22 2.08 3.87
N ALA A 130 15.28 2.55 3.05
CA ALA A 130 14.76 3.91 3.10
C ALA A 130 14.01 4.22 4.42
N GLY A 131 13.22 3.27 4.91
CA GLY A 131 12.46 3.43 6.15
C GLY A 131 13.10 2.81 7.40
N LYS A 132 14.44 2.67 7.41
CA LYS A 132 15.23 2.26 8.59
C LYS A 132 14.76 0.94 9.23
N GLY A 133 14.29 0.01 8.41
CA GLY A 133 13.84 -1.34 8.80
C GLY A 133 12.49 -1.39 9.53
N GLN A 134 11.70 -0.31 9.50
CA GLN A 134 10.47 -0.17 10.28
C GLN A 134 9.21 -0.04 9.41
N VAL A 135 9.30 -0.32 8.12
CA VAL A 135 8.17 -0.13 7.19
C VAL A 135 7.36 -1.42 7.09
N LEU A 136 6.05 -1.32 7.30
CA LEU A 136 5.10 -2.37 6.92
C LEU A 136 4.96 -2.39 5.39
N VAL A 137 5.32 -3.51 4.76
CA VAL A 137 5.20 -3.67 3.29
C VAL A 137 4.00 -4.54 2.94
N ALA A 138 3.07 -3.97 2.16
CA ALA A 138 1.84 -4.61 1.70
C ALA A 138 1.87 -4.89 0.17
N VAL A 139 0.96 -5.74 -0.30
CA VAL A 139 0.75 -6.04 -1.73
C VAL A 139 -0.62 -6.66 -1.96
N ASP A 140 -1.25 -6.41 -3.12
CA ASP A 140 -2.51 -7.06 -3.52
C ASP A 140 -2.24 -8.49 -4.05
N GLN A 141 -2.02 -9.45 -3.15
CA GLN A 141 -1.76 -10.85 -3.50
C GLN A 141 -2.96 -11.75 -3.19
N GLU A 142 -4.10 -11.48 -3.85
CA GLU A 142 -5.36 -12.20 -3.63
C GLU A 142 -5.41 -13.53 -4.40
N GLY A 143 -4.96 -13.53 -5.66
CA GLY A 143 -5.05 -14.66 -6.58
C GLY A 143 -5.83 -14.34 -7.87
N GLY A 144 -5.81 -15.25 -8.84
CA GLY A 144 -6.49 -15.07 -10.12
C GLY A 144 -6.06 -13.79 -10.86
N LEU A 145 -7.00 -12.88 -11.10
CA LEU A 145 -6.74 -11.61 -11.81
C LEU A 145 -6.01 -10.57 -10.93
N VAL A 146 -6.13 -10.66 -9.60
CA VAL A 146 -5.50 -9.73 -8.65
C VAL A 146 -4.30 -10.42 -8.02
N ARG A 147 -3.25 -10.53 -8.83
CA ARG A 147 -1.97 -11.15 -8.45
C ARG A 147 -0.80 -10.31 -8.92
N ARG A 148 -0.25 -9.49 -8.03
CA ARG A 148 0.87 -8.59 -8.35
C ARG A 148 2.18 -9.34 -8.53
N LEU A 149 2.49 -10.27 -7.63
CA LEU A 149 3.77 -10.97 -7.59
C LEU A 149 3.66 -12.33 -8.28
N LYS A 150 4.48 -12.53 -9.32
CA LYS A 150 4.57 -13.76 -10.13
C LYS A 150 6.03 -14.07 -10.45
N GLY A 151 6.27 -15.23 -11.08
CA GLY A 151 7.58 -15.67 -11.50
C GLY A 151 8.21 -16.68 -10.53
N PRO A 152 9.52 -16.94 -10.66
CA PRO A 152 10.20 -17.99 -9.90
C PRO A 152 9.95 -17.91 -8.39
N GLY A 153 9.46 -19.00 -7.80
CA GLY A 153 9.16 -19.11 -6.37
C GLY A 153 7.75 -18.67 -5.96
N PHE A 154 6.94 -18.10 -6.86
CA PHE A 154 5.49 -17.95 -6.64
C PHE A 154 4.73 -19.07 -7.34
N THR A 155 3.61 -19.50 -6.75
CA THR A 155 2.72 -20.48 -7.38
C THR A 155 1.97 -19.86 -8.55
N ASP A 156 1.72 -20.64 -9.60
CA ASP A 156 0.98 -20.19 -10.79
C ASP A 156 -0.54 -20.05 -10.55
N MET A 157 -1.04 -20.56 -9.42
CA MET A 157 -2.45 -20.61 -9.01
C MET A 157 -3.11 -19.24 -8.96
#